data_AF-Q2K1A0-F1
#
_entry.id   AF-Q2K1A0-F1
#
_cell.length_a   1.000
_cell.length_b   1.000
_cell.length_c   1.000
_cell.angle_alpha   90.00
_cell.angle_beta   90.00
_cell.angle_gamma   90.00
#
_symmetry.space_group_name_H-M   'P 1'
#
loop_
_entity.id
_entity.type
_entity.pdbx_description
1 polymer ?
#
loop_
_entity_poly.entity_id
_entity_poly.type
_entity_poly.pdbx_seq_one_letter_code
_entity_poly.pdbx_strand_id
1 'polypeptide(L)'
;MLQIELYTEITCPWCIIGHHRLDKVLAERFPELEVDIRQHPVLLLPDGPAEGLYIPDLLLKRYGVTDPKASFARPEAEARASGLDLDLSRQPWTYRTQAAHGLILAAQARGTQHQLAVAITHTHFLEAKNISDPDVLADVAAAYGLEREEARAIALDPEQHRRVEQEAVRSMAAGVLSSVLRLRPTHRNQRRTQRRRDCSRYP
;
A
#
# COMPACT_ATOMS: atom_id res chain seq x y z
N MET A 1 18.19 -0.79 -23.24
CA MET A 1 17.56 -0.56 -21.93
C MET A 1 16.19 0.10 -22.06
N LEU A 2 15.13 -0.59 -21.65
CA LEU A 2 13.77 -0.07 -21.51
C LEU A 2 13.56 0.41 -20.06
N GLN A 3 13.03 1.60 -19.86
CA GLN A 3 12.68 2.10 -18.52
C GLN A 3 11.18 1.92 -18.26
N ILE A 4 10.84 1.41 -17.07
CA ILE A 4 9.46 1.20 -16.64
C ILE A 4 9.26 1.96 -15.32
N GLU A 5 8.45 3.01 -15.35
CA GLU A 5 8.02 3.73 -14.15
C GLU A 5 6.78 3.01 -13.58
N LEU A 6 6.96 2.31 -12.47
CA LEU A 6 5.95 1.44 -11.87
C LEU A 6 5.42 2.04 -10.55
N TYR A 7 4.15 2.44 -10.57
CA TYR A 7 3.48 3.03 -9.40
C TYR A 7 2.71 1.96 -8.64
N THR A 8 3.15 1.65 -7.43
CA THR A 8 2.62 0.51 -6.66
C THR A 8 2.26 0.91 -5.24
N GLU A 9 1.30 0.18 -4.69
CA GLU A 9 0.98 0.21 -3.27
C GLU A 9 1.08 -1.21 -2.72
N ILE A 10 1.88 -1.39 -1.67
CA ILE A 10 2.29 -2.70 -1.14
C ILE A 10 1.10 -3.50 -0.61
N THR A 11 0.08 -2.85 -0.04
CA THR A 11 -1.12 -3.52 0.47
C THR A 11 -2.26 -3.61 -0.55
N CYS A 12 -2.03 -3.21 -1.81
CA CYS A 12 -3.02 -3.30 -2.87
C CYS A 12 -3.01 -4.69 -3.53
N PRO A 13 -4.12 -5.46 -3.49
CA PRO A 13 -4.17 -6.81 -4.06
C PRO A 13 -3.98 -6.84 -5.57
N TRP A 14 -4.24 -5.74 -6.28
CA TRP A 14 -3.96 -5.63 -7.71
C TRP A 14 -2.48 -5.38 -8.01
N CYS A 15 -1.75 -4.73 -7.09
CA CYS A 15 -0.32 -4.44 -7.27
C CYS A 15 0.53 -5.71 -7.16
N ILE A 16 0.23 -6.64 -6.23
CA ILE A 16 0.93 -7.93 -6.19
C ILE A 16 0.72 -8.74 -7.47
N ILE A 17 -0.50 -8.74 -8.02
CA ILE A 17 -0.80 -9.40 -9.30
C ILE A 17 -0.03 -8.71 -10.45
N GLY A 18 0.05 -7.38 -10.42
CA GLY A 18 0.80 -6.57 -11.38
C GLY A 18 2.30 -6.89 -11.36
N HIS A 19 2.92 -6.94 -10.18
CA HIS A 19 4.31 -7.37 -10.00
C HIS A 19 4.53 -8.76 -10.60
N HIS A 20 3.74 -9.75 -10.18
CA HIS A 20 3.86 -11.12 -10.66
C HIS A 20 3.74 -11.22 -12.19
N ARG A 21 2.78 -10.51 -12.79
CA ARG A 21 2.58 -10.51 -14.24
C ARG A 21 3.73 -9.84 -14.99
N LEU A 22 4.25 -8.72 -14.47
CA LEU A 22 5.38 -8.01 -15.07
C LEU A 22 6.64 -8.88 -15.05
N ASP A 23 6.97 -9.45 -13.89
CA ASP A 23 8.18 -10.26 -13.72
C ASP A 23 8.10 -11.51 -14.61
N LYS A 24 6.94 -12.16 -14.63
CA LYS A 24 6.68 -13.32 -15.48
C LYS A 24 6.84 -12.99 -16.96
N VAL A 25 6.24 -11.91 -17.45
CA VAL A 25 6.33 -11.59 -18.89
C VAL A 25 7.74 -11.19 -19.31
N LEU A 26 8.46 -10.45 -18.45
CA LEU A 26 9.85 -10.10 -18.72
C LEU A 26 10.73 -11.36 -18.79
N ALA A 27 10.58 -12.28 -17.83
CA ALA A 27 11.34 -13.53 -17.82
C ALA A 27 10.99 -14.46 -18.99
N GLU A 28 9.70 -14.63 -19.32
CA GLU A 28 9.27 -15.62 -20.31
C GLU A 28 9.31 -15.13 -21.76
N ARG A 29 9.11 -13.83 -21.98
CA ARG A 29 8.97 -13.25 -23.33
C ARG A 29 10.11 -12.33 -23.72
N PHE A 30 10.80 -11.74 -22.74
CA PHE A 30 11.85 -10.74 -22.98
C PHE A 30 13.13 -11.00 -22.17
N PRO A 31 13.66 -12.24 -22.12
CA PRO A 31 14.79 -12.59 -21.24
C PRO A 31 16.10 -11.84 -21.55
N GLU A 32 16.25 -11.36 -22.78
CA GLU A 32 17.43 -10.58 -23.23
C GLU A 32 17.21 -9.07 -23.16
N LEU A 33 16.00 -8.61 -22.80
CA LEU A 33 15.71 -7.19 -22.71
C LEU A 33 16.26 -6.63 -21.41
N GLU A 34 17.21 -5.71 -21.52
CA GLU A 34 17.63 -4.90 -20.38
C GLU A 34 16.50 -3.96 -19.95
N VAL A 35 16.00 -4.12 -18.73
CA VAL A 35 14.93 -3.31 -18.15
C VAL A 35 15.39 -2.63 -16.86
N ASP A 36 15.10 -1.34 -16.73
CA ASP A 36 15.23 -0.54 -15.51
C ASP A 36 13.81 -0.26 -14.96
N ILE A 37 13.40 -0.99 -13.92
CA ILE A 37 12.08 -0.79 -13.29
C ILE A 37 12.24 0.12 -12.07
N ARG A 38 11.60 1.28 -12.12
CA ARG A 38 11.60 2.27 -11.05
C ARG A 38 10.29 2.26 -10.30
N GLN A 39 10.36 2.02 -9.01
CA GLN A 39 9.19 1.92 -8.14
C GLN A 39 8.84 3.30 -7.58
N HIS A 40 7.57 3.68 -7.70
CA HIS A 40 7.02 4.92 -7.18
C HIS A 40 5.91 4.64 -6.17
N PRO A 41 5.92 5.34 -5.02
CA PRO A 41 4.96 5.07 -3.96
C PRO A 41 3.57 5.56 -4.33
N VAL A 42 2.59 4.68 -4.17
CA VAL A 42 1.17 5.04 -4.04
C VAL A 42 0.74 4.71 -2.62
N LEU A 43 0.12 5.66 -1.93
CA LEU A 43 -0.37 5.45 -0.57
C LEU A 43 -1.89 5.31 -0.57
N LEU A 44 -2.37 4.11 -0.24
CA LEU A 44 -3.78 3.90 0.03
C LEU A 44 -4.13 4.46 1.41
N LEU A 45 -3.38 4.12 2.45
CA LEU A 45 -3.69 4.48 3.84
C LEU A 45 -2.62 5.45 4.43
N PRO A 46 -2.48 6.69 3.93
CA PRO A 46 -1.46 7.61 4.44
C PRO A 46 -1.72 7.99 5.92
N ASP A 47 -2.99 8.18 6.27
CA ASP A 47 -3.43 8.64 7.60
C ASP A 47 -3.82 7.46 8.53
N GLY A 48 -3.33 6.25 8.26
CA GLY A 48 -3.70 5.05 9.02
C GLY A 48 -3.11 4.98 10.44
N PRO A 49 -3.72 4.19 11.33
CA PRO A 49 -3.10 3.83 12.59
C PRO A 49 -1.84 2.97 12.39
N ALA A 50 -0.93 2.98 13.36
CA ALA A 50 0.32 2.20 13.29
C ALA A 50 0.07 0.69 13.44
N GLU A 51 -0.96 0.33 14.19
CA GLU A 51 -1.42 -1.04 14.39
C GLU A 51 -2.14 -1.65 13.16
N GLY A 52 -2.41 -0.84 12.13
CA GLY A 52 -3.15 -1.27 10.95
C GLY A 52 -4.67 -1.27 11.13
N LEU A 53 -5.38 -1.62 10.07
CA LEU A 53 -6.84 -1.72 10.04
C LEU A 53 -7.28 -3.12 9.67
N TYR A 54 -8.29 -3.61 10.37
CA TYR A 54 -8.96 -4.87 10.02
C TYR A 54 -9.76 -4.68 8.72
N ILE A 55 -9.42 -5.43 7.67
CA ILE A 55 -9.97 -5.28 6.33
C ILE A 55 -11.49 -5.48 6.30
N PRO A 56 -12.09 -6.48 6.99
CA PRO A 56 -13.55 -6.62 7.00
C PRO A 56 -14.28 -5.38 7.54
N ASP A 57 -13.80 -4.80 8.63
CA ASP A 57 -14.38 -3.56 9.20
C ASP A 57 -14.22 -2.39 8.24
N LEU A 58 -13.06 -2.31 7.59
CA LEU A 58 -12.77 -1.30 6.58
C LEU A 58 -13.72 -1.39 5.38
N LEU A 59 -13.90 -2.59 4.85
CA LEU A 59 -14.78 -2.87 3.71
C LEU A 59 -16.24 -2.57 4.04
N LEU A 60 -16.69 -2.95 5.24
CA LEU A 60 -18.02 -2.62 5.73
C LEU A 60 -18.20 -1.10 5.85
N LYS A 61 -17.29 -0.42 6.55
CA LYS A 61 -17.38 1.02 6.83
C LYS A 61 -17.35 1.88 5.57
N ARG A 62 -16.54 1.50 4.58
CA ARG A 62 -16.30 2.33 3.38
C ARG A 62 -17.18 1.95 2.20
N TYR A 63 -17.43 0.66 2.00
CA TYR A 63 -18.09 0.14 0.81
C TYR A 63 -19.41 -0.57 1.12
N GLY A 64 -19.79 -0.73 2.40
CA GLY A 64 -20.99 -1.45 2.79
C GLY A 64 -20.92 -2.96 2.54
N VAL A 65 -19.72 -3.49 2.31
CA VAL A 65 -19.49 -4.91 2.04
C VAL A 65 -19.52 -5.67 3.36
N THR A 66 -20.51 -6.56 3.51
CA THR A 66 -20.70 -7.39 4.71
C THR A 66 -19.92 -8.70 4.68
N ASP A 67 -19.72 -9.27 3.49
CA ASP A 67 -18.85 -10.42 3.27
C ASP A 67 -17.60 -9.99 2.47
N PRO A 68 -16.42 -9.91 3.12
CA PRO A 68 -15.15 -9.58 2.47
C PRO A 68 -14.83 -10.47 1.27
N LYS A 69 -15.26 -11.73 1.27
CA LYS A 69 -15.00 -12.68 0.17
C LYS A 69 -15.54 -12.18 -1.16
N ALA A 70 -16.64 -11.44 -1.16
CA ALA A 70 -17.19 -10.82 -2.37
C ALA A 70 -16.22 -9.82 -3.01
N SER A 71 -15.40 -9.14 -2.20
CA SER A 71 -14.38 -8.19 -2.67
C SER A 71 -13.07 -8.88 -3.07
N PHE A 72 -12.78 -10.06 -2.52
CA PHE A 72 -11.55 -10.82 -2.79
C PHE A 72 -11.64 -11.71 -4.03
N ALA A 73 -12.84 -12.21 -4.35
CA ALA A 73 -13.06 -13.22 -5.39
C ALA A 73 -12.45 -12.85 -6.76
N ARG A 74 -12.61 -11.59 -7.20
CA ARG A 74 -12.09 -11.15 -8.49
C ARG A 74 -10.56 -11.05 -8.51
N PRO A 75 -9.89 -10.33 -7.58
CA PRO A 75 -8.43 -10.36 -7.49
C PRO A 75 -7.85 -11.78 -7.40
N GLU A 76 -8.41 -12.66 -6.57
CA GLU A 76 -7.91 -14.04 -6.40
C GLU A 76 -8.05 -14.87 -7.68
N ALA A 77 -9.16 -14.72 -8.41
CA ALA A 77 -9.33 -15.38 -9.70
C ALA A 77 -8.28 -14.92 -10.73
N GLU A 78 -7.99 -13.61 -10.77
CA GLU A 78 -6.99 -13.02 -11.66
C GLU A 78 -5.55 -13.44 -11.28
N ALA A 79 -5.25 -13.52 -9.99
CA ALA A 79 -4.00 -14.06 -9.48
C ALA A 79 -3.81 -15.50 -9.94
N ARG A 80 -4.82 -16.36 -9.71
CA ARG A 80 -4.80 -17.77 -10.12
C ARG A 80 -4.63 -17.94 -11.62
N ALA A 81 -5.34 -17.15 -12.43
CA ALA A 81 -5.20 -17.16 -13.89
C ALA A 81 -3.78 -16.79 -14.35
N SER A 82 -3.03 -16.08 -13.52
CA SER A 82 -1.64 -15.68 -13.78
C SER A 82 -0.61 -16.69 -13.25
N GLY A 83 -1.06 -17.71 -12.51
CA GLY A 83 -0.19 -18.68 -11.82
C GLY A 83 0.31 -18.20 -10.45
N LEU A 84 -0.33 -17.19 -9.86
CA LEU A 84 -0.06 -16.74 -8.49
C LEU A 84 -1.10 -17.33 -7.55
N ASP A 85 -0.66 -18.09 -6.55
CA ASP A 85 -1.54 -18.55 -5.47
C ASP A 85 -1.69 -17.45 -4.42
N LEU A 86 -2.84 -16.77 -4.46
CA LEU A 86 -3.17 -15.64 -3.60
C LEU A 86 -4.49 -15.92 -2.88
N ASP A 87 -4.41 -16.01 -1.56
CA ASP A 87 -5.56 -16.08 -0.66
C ASP A 87 -5.57 -14.80 0.20
N LEU A 88 -6.44 -13.86 -0.15
CA LEU A 88 -6.54 -12.57 0.53
C LEU A 88 -7.13 -12.71 1.93
N SER A 89 -7.77 -13.84 2.26
CA SER A 89 -8.28 -14.08 3.60
C SER A 89 -7.18 -14.39 4.63
N ARG A 90 -5.99 -14.82 4.17
CA ARG A 90 -4.83 -15.09 5.04
C ARG A 90 -4.24 -13.84 5.67
N GLN A 91 -4.41 -12.68 5.02
CA GLN A 91 -3.97 -11.39 5.50
C GLN A 91 -5.20 -10.49 5.72
N PRO A 92 -5.85 -10.54 6.91
CA PRO A 92 -7.05 -9.77 7.16
C PRO A 92 -6.75 -8.34 7.64
N TRP A 93 -5.49 -7.92 7.64
CA TRP A 93 -5.06 -6.58 8.04
C TRP A 93 -4.43 -5.82 6.88
N THR A 94 -4.68 -4.51 6.82
CA THR A 94 -3.94 -3.58 5.97
C THR A 94 -3.16 -2.61 6.84
N TYR A 95 -1.97 -2.23 6.40
CA TYR A 95 -0.98 -1.50 7.18
C TYR A 95 -0.58 -0.21 6.47
N ARG A 96 0.01 0.72 7.22
CA ARG A 96 0.69 1.87 6.62
C ARG A 96 1.95 1.41 5.89
N THR A 97 2.23 2.05 4.77
CA THR A 97 3.31 1.63 3.86
C THR A 97 4.40 2.67 3.66
N GLN A 98 4.36 3.81 4.37
CA GLN A 98 5.42 4.81 4.31
C GLN A 98 6.81 4.24 4.62
N ALA A 99 6.92 3.39 5.66
CA ALA A 99 8.18 2.75 6.03
C ALA A 99 8.67 1.78 4.93
N ALA A 100 7.78 0.96 4.38
CA ALA A 100 8.08 0.04 3.29
C ALA A 100 8.56 0.79 2.04
N HIS A 101 7.83 1.83 1.62
CA HIS A 101 8.21 2.67 0.48
C HIS A 101 9.51 3.43 0.72
N GLY A 102 9.79 3.87 1.96
CA GLY A 102 11.07 4.49 2.30
C GLY A 102 12.26 3.58 2.03
N LEU A 103 12.14 2.29 2.40
CA LEU A 103 13.15 1.27 2.11
C LEU A 103 13.30 1.01 0.60
N ILE A 104 12.18 0.93 -0.11
CA ILE A 104 12.16 0.72 -1.57
C ILE A 104 12.85 1.88 -2.29
N LEU A 105 12.62 3.12 -1.88
CA LEU A 105 13.33 4.29 -2.42
C LEU A 105 14.84 4.23 -2.09
N ALA A 106 15.21 3.86 -0.87
CA ALA A 106 16.61 3.74 -0.47
C ALA A 106 17.38 2.61 -1.21
N ALA A 107 16.67 1.56 -1.63
CA ALA A 107 17.23 0.45 -2.42
C ALA A 107 17.56 0.83 -3.88
N GLN A 108 17.10 2.00 -4.37
CA GLN A 108 17.37 2.43 -5.75
C GLN A 108 18.87 2.53 -6.04
N ALA A 109 19.65 3.13 -5.14
CA ALA A 109 21.10 3.29 -5.28
C ALA A 109 21.86 1.95 -5.31
N ARG A 110 21.20 0.85 -4.91
CA ARG A 110 21.76 -0.51 -4.82
C ARG A 110 21.34 -1.39 -6.00
N GLY A 111 20.44 -0.90 -6.87
CA GLY A 111 19.91 -1.69 -8.00
C GLY A 111 18.94 -2.81 -7.59
N THR A 112 18.47 -2.81 -6.34
CA THR A 112 17.58 -3.87 -5.79
C THR A 112 16.16 -3.37 -5.49
N GLN A 113 15.83 -2.13 -5.90
CA GLN A 113 14.56 -1.47 -5.59
C GLN A 113 13.33 -2.30 -5.97
N HIS A 114 13.28 -2.80 -7.19
CA HIS A 114 12.12 -3.54 -7.67
C HIS A 114 11.97 -4.88 -6.94
N GLN A 115 13.07 -5.63 -6.77
CA GLN A 115 13.07 -6.91 -6.06
C GLN A 115 12.67 -6.75 -4.59
N LEU A 116 13.11 -5.67 -3.93
CA LEU A 116 12.70 -5.36 -2.57
C LEU A 116 11.20 -5.04 -2.48
N ALA A 117 10.66 -4.28 -3.43
CA ALA A 117 9.23 -3.98 -3.47
C ALA A 117 8.39 -5.26 -3.62
N VAL A 118 8.80 -6.18 -4.49
CA VAL A 118 8.17 -7.51 -4.65
C VAL A 118 8.26 -8.30 -3.35
N ALA A 119 9.43 -8.34 -2.71
CA ALA A 119 9.66 -9.08 -1.47
C ALA A 119 8.81 -8.59 -0.30
N ILE A 120 8.70 -7.27 -0.11
CA ILE A 120 7.85 -6.71 0.95
C ILE A 120 6.38 -6.97 0.64
N THR A 121 5.98 -6.89 -0.64
CA THR A 121 4.61 -7.22 -1.06
C THR A 121 4.28 -8.69 -0.76
N HIS A 122 5.21 -9.62 -1.04
CA HIS A 122 5.06 -11.04 -0.70
C HIS A 122 5.01 -11.28 0.81
N THR A 123 5.87 -10.59 1.57
CA THR A 123 5.89 -10.62 3.03
C THR A 123 4.51 -10.25 3.61
N HIS A 124 3.85 -9.25 3.02
CA HIS A 124 2.51 -8.86 3.44
C HIS A 124 1.43 -9.89 3.09
N PHE A 125 1.35 -10.31 1.82
CA PHE A 125 0.24 -11.12 1.32
C PHE A 125 0.42 -12.62 1.50
N LEU A 126 1.61 -13.15 1.22
CA LEU A 126 1.87 -14.60 1.18
C LEU A 126 2.33 -15.13 2.54
N GLU A 127 3.00 -14.30 3.33
CA GLU A 127 3.45 -14.64 4.69
C GLU A 127 2.55 -14.04 5.79
N ALA A 128 1.58 -13.19 5.42
CA ALA A 128 0.65 -12.52 6.34
C ALA A 128 1.36 -11.73 7.46
N LYS A 129 2.58 -11.22 7.23
CA LYS A 129 3.34 -10.47 8.23
C LYS A 129 2.94 -9.00 8.30
N ASN A 130 3.14 -8.41 9.47
CA ASN A 130 2.93 -6.99 9.72
C ASN A 130 4.10 -6.16 9.13
N ILE A 131 3.87 -5.52 8.00
CA ILE A 131 4.86 -4.67 7.33
C ILE A 131 4.91 -3.23 7.89
N SER A 132 4.15 -2.90 8.93
CA SER A 132 4.39 -1.70 9.75
C SER A 132 5.38 -1.96 10.89
N ASP A 133 5.78 -3.21 11.13
CA ASP A 133 6.86 -3.55 12.06
C ASP A 133 8.22 -3.27 11.41
N PRO A 134 9.04 -2.35 11.97
CA PRO A 134 10.34 -2.00 11.41
C PRO A 134 11.33 -3.17 11.43
N ASP A 135 11.20 -4.11 12.37
CA ASP A 135 12.10 -5.26 12.47
C ASP A 135 11.80 -6.28 11.36
N VAL A 136 10.51 -6.52 11.06
CA VAL A 136 10.07 -7.31 9.89
C VAL A 136 10.58 -6.70 8.59
N LEU A 137 10.40 -5.40 8.42
CA LEU A 137 10.86 -4.71 7.21
C LEU A 137 12.38 -4.76 7.05
N ALA A 138 13.12 -4.59 8.15
CA ALA A 138 14.58 -4.65 8.14
C ALA A 138 15.10 -6.07 7.84
N ASP A 139 14.37 -7.13 8.24
CA ASP A 139 14.76 -8.52 7.95
C ASP A 139 14.63 -8.81 6.46
N VAL A 140 13.55 -8.33 5.84
CA VAL A 140 13.35 -8.42 4.39
C VAL A 140 14.42 -7.62 3.66
N ALA A 141 14.61 -6.35 4.03
CA ALA A 141 15.55 -5.44 3.35
C ALA A 141 17.01 -5.91 3.40
N ALA A 142 17.41 -6.64 4.43
CA ALA A 142 18.75 -7.20 4.57
C ALA A 142 19.12 -8.14 3.41
N ALA A 143 18.17 -8.93 2.90
CA ALA A 143 18.38 -9.81 1.75
C ALA A 143 18.57 -9.05 0.42
N TYR A 144 18.31 -7.74 0.39
CA TYR A 144 18.36 -6.89 -0.81
C TYR A 144 19.41 -5.77 -0.69
N GLY A 145 20.43 -5.98 0.14
CA GLY A 145 21.65 -5.15 0.16
C GLY A 145 21.60 -3.93 1.08
N LEU A 146 20.59 -3.82 1.95
CA LEU A 146 20.64 -2.88 3.07
C LEU A 146 21.22 -3.57 4.30
N GLU A 147 21.97 -2.84 5.13
CA GLU A 147 22.30 -3.35 6.46
C GLU A 147 21.04 -3.33 7.33
N ARG A 148 20.88 -4.32 8.20
CA ARG A 148 19.65 -4.47 9.00
C ARG A 148 19.38 -3.22 9.85
N GLU A 149 20.40 -2.70 10.53
CA GLU A 149 20.31 -1.51 11.36
C GLU A 149 19.99 -0.25 10.54
N GLU A 150 20.57 -0.13 9.34
CA GLU A 150 20.28 0.95 8.39
C GLU A 150 18.81 0.89 7.94
N ALA A 151 18.34 -0.29 7.53
CA ALA A 151 16.96 -0.49 7.10
C ALA A 151 15.98 -0.17 8.25
N ARG A 152 16.28 -0.63 9.46
CA ARG A 152 15.46 -0.32 10.63
C ARG A 152 15.42 1.18 10.93
N ALA A 153 16.54 1.87 10.79
CA ALA A 153 16.60 3.32 10.95
C ALA A 153 15.75 4.05 9.90
N ILE A 154 15.83 3.66 8.63
CA ILE A 154 14.99 4.20 7.55
C ILE A 154 13.50 3.94 7.83
N ALA A 155 13.14 2.73 8.25
CA ALA A 155 11.77 2.35 8.55
C ALA A 155 11.17 3.18 9.69
N LEU A 156 11.99 3.69 10.61
CA LEU A 156 11.58 4.50 11.75
C LEU A 156 11.69 6.01 11.51
N ASP A 157 12.30 6.47 10.42
CA ASP A 157 12.59 7.88 10.18
C ASP A 157 11.32 8.64 9.69
N PRO A 158 10.77 9.56 10.51
CA PRO A 158 9.59 10.35 10.12
C PRO A 158 9.83 11.24 8.91
N GLU A 159 11.08 11.69 8.68
CA GLU A 159 11.41 12.50 7.52
C GLU A 159 11.39 11.68 6.24
N GLN A 160 11.82 10.40 6.28
CA GLN A 160 11.63 9.50 5.13
C GLN A 160 10.15 9.25 4.86
N HIS A 161 9.34 9.04 5.89
CA HIS A 161 7.90 8.84 5.72
C HIS A 161 7.25 10.05 5.05
N ARG A 162 7.62 11.26 5.48
CA ARG A 162 7.13 12.52 4.90
C ARG A 162 7.58 12.69 3.45
N ARG A 163 8.80 12.28 3.09
CA ARG A 163 9.28 12.28 1.70
C ARG A 163 8.48 11.32 0.82
N VAL A 164 8.17 10.13 1.31
CA VAL A 164 7.31 9.17 0.61
C VAL A 164 5.92 9.77 0.35
N GLU A 165 5.33 10.43 1.34
CA GLU A 165 4.03 11.10 1.19
C GLU A 165 4.08 12.21 0.14
N GLN A 166 5.15 12.98 0.10
CA GLN A 166 5.35 14.00 -0.94
C GLN A 166 5.46 13.39 -2.33
N GLU A 167 6.17 12.27 -2.49
CA GLU A 167 6.32 11.58 -3.78
C GLU A 167 4.99 10.97 -4.25
N ALA A 168 4.21 10.39 -3.33
CA ALA A 168 2.87 9.89 -3.63
C ALA A 168 1.93 11.03 -4.08
N VAL A 169 2.05 12.23 -3.48
CA VAL A 169 1.30 13.41 -3.93
C VAL A 169 1.71 13.85 -5.34
N ARG A 170 3.01 13.83 -5.67
CA ARG A 170 3.49 14.14 -7.03
C ARG A 170 2.95 13.15 -8.06
N SER A 171 2.96 11.85 -7.74
CA SER A 171 2.40 10.80 -8.59
C SER A 171 0.93 11.06 -8.93
N MET A 172 0.12 11.43 -7.94
CA MET A 172 -1.28 11.82 -8.16
C MET A 172 -1.41 13.06 -9.03
N ALA A 173 -0.56 14.08 -8.84
CA ALA A 173 -0.56 15.29 -9.66
C ALA A 173 -0.19 15.00 -11.13
N ALA A 174 0.60 13.95 -11.38
CA ALA A 174 0.94 13.46 -12.71
C ALA A 174 -0.16 12.59 -13.36
N GLY A 175 -1.32 12.43 -12.70
CA GLY A 175 -2.46 11.68 -13.22
C GLY A 175 -2.53 10.20 -12.80
N VAL A 176 -1.62 9.74 -11.94
CA VAL A 176 -1.70 8.40 -11.33
C VAL A 176 -2.76 8.40 -10.24
N LEU A 177 -4.00 8.06 -10.61
CA LEU A 177 -5.13 8.04 -9.68
C LEU A 177 -5.31 6.68 -9.03
N SER A 178 -5.35 6.67 -7.70
CA SER A 178 -5.76 5.52 -6.89
C SER A 178 -6.81 5.94 -5.87
N SER A 179 -7.62 4.99 -5.39
CA SER A 179 -8.68 5.25 -4.43
C SER A 179 -8.11 5.46 -3.01
N VAL A 180 -7.52 6.63 -2.74
CA VAL A 180 -6.92 6.95 -1.44
C VAL A 180 -7.93 6.74 -0.30
N LEU A 181 -7.51 5.99 0.70
CA LEU A 181 -8.22 5.67 1.92
C LEU A 181 -8.02 6.76 2.96
N ARG A 182 -8.73 7.90 2.80
CA ARG A 182 -8.82 8.91 3.85
C ARG A 182 -9.82 8.48 4.92
N LEU A 183 -9.35 8.30 6.15
CA LEU A 183 -10.22 8.13 7.32
C LEU A 183 -10.89 9.46 7.60
N ARG A 184 -12.20 9.59 7.31
CA ARG A 184 -12.96 10.79 7.75
C ARG A 184 -13.10 10.74 9.28
N PRO A 185 -12.81 11.84 10.01
CA PRO A 185 -13.13 11.92 11.43
C PRO A 185 -14.62 11.69 11.62
N THR A 186 -14.99 10.78 12.53
CA THR A 186 -16.37 10.61 12.96
C THR A 186 -16.77 11.74 13.92
N HIS A 187 -16.77 12.99 13.46
CA HIS A 187 -17.50 14.06 14.16
C HIS A 187 -18.93 14.09 13.64
N ARG A 188 -19.73 13.10 14.08
CA ARG A 188 -21.19 13.20 14.04
C ARG A 188 -21.63 13.79 15.37
N ASN A 189 -22.27 14.96 15.29
CA ASN A 189 -23.26 15.50 16.25
C ASN A 189 -22.82 16.56 17.28
N GLN A 190 -22.60 17.82 16.83
CA GLN A 190 -22.85 19.03 17.65
C GLN A 190 -23.38 20.22 16.82
N ARG A 191 -24.38 19.99 15.95
CA ARG A 191 -25.16 21.09 15.35
C ARG A 191 -26.63 20.73 15.22
N ARG A 192 -27.32 20.54 16.34
CA ARG A 192 -28.79 20.51 16.36
C ARG A 192 -29.42 20.95 17.68
N THR A 193 -28.91 22.03 18.27
CA THR A 193 -29.56 22.72 19.41
C THR A 193 -29.34 24.24 19.36
N GLN A 194 -29.49 24.88 18.19
CA GLN A 194 -29.55 26.36 18.14
C GLN A 194 -30.45 26.87 17.00
N ARG A 195 -31.62 26.26 16.80
CA ARG A 195 -32.71 26.81 15.98
C ARG A 195 -34.07 26.45 16.58
N ARG A 196 -34.31 26.87 17.82
CA ARG A 196 -35.65 27.00 18.45
C ARG A 196 -35.61 28.10 19.50
N ARG A 197 -35.26 29.33 19.09
CA ARG A 197 -35.54 30.57 19.83
C ARG A 197 -35.68 31.69 18.81
N ASP A 198 -36.75 31.65 18.04
CA ASP A 198 -37.32 32.85 17.41
C ASP A 198 -38.70 32.54 16.82
N CYS A 199 -39.68 32.36 17.71
CA CYS A 199 -41.10 32.49 17.39
C CYS A 199 -41.78 33.04 18.65
N SER A 200 -41.62 34.34 18.90
CA SER A 200 -42.50 35.10 19.81
C SER A 200 -42.30 36.59 19.60
N ARG A 201 -42.83 37.12 18.49
CA ARG A 201 -43.26 38.53 18.41
C ARG A 201 -44.45 38.60 17.45
N TYR A 202 -45.64 38.85 18.01
CA TYR A 202 -46.64 39.85 17.63
C TYR A 202 -47.96 39.50 18.33
N PRO A 203 -48.66 40.51 18.85
CA PRO A 203 -49.98 40.85 18.33
C PRO A 203 -49.91 42.03 17.37
#